data_AF-A0A839VC35-F1
#
_entry.id   AF-A0A839VC35-F1
#
_cell.length_a   1.000
_cell.length_b   1.000
_cell.length_c   1.000
_cell.angle_alpha   90.00
_cell.angle_beta   90.00
_cell.angle_gamma   90.00
#
_symmetry.space_group_name_H-M   'P 1'
#
loop_
_entity.id
_entity.type
_entity.pdbx_description
1 polymer ?
#
loop_
_entity_poly.entity_id
_entity_poly.type
_entity_poly.pdbx_seq_one_letter_code
_entity_poly.pdbx_strand_id
1 'polypeptide(L)'
;MKQIKSAYCQQGFSLVELMIALVIGLIITLGAGQLFLLGLQNFRQIEQLGDKQAALTFASDVLVREIRSGSFDQDRYEFKDSEDGHSCTLYDTDEDQPLVDGFSDADGCSGTLKATPDADTDGLYLISLTLGRGSSPIEFYAMSRREAVAGVGNTGETGETGETGETGETGETGETGETGETGDDDPSQTPNPDNPGYYMDGSKMYGNNCYNAHGYKDGCE
;
A
#
# COMPACT_ATOMS: atom_id res chain seq x y z
N MET A 1 80.90 -11.67 16.72
CA MET A 1 79.45 -11.70 17.04
C MET A 1 78.69 -10.90 15.99
N LYS A 2 77.55 -11.43 15.52
CA LYS A 2 76.41 -10.73 14.89
C LYS A 2 76.64 -10.06 13.53
N GLN A 3 75.72 -10.08 12.57
CA GLN A 3 74.51 -10.85 12.23
C GLN A 3 74.33 -10.49 10.75
N ILE A 4 74.19 -11.48 9.87
CA ILE A 4 74.08 -11.25 8.41
C ILE A 4 72.69 -10.66 8.14
N LYS A 5 72.64 -9.45 7.57
CA LYS A 5 71.39 -8.85 7.08
C LYS A 5 70.83 -9.72 5.96
N SER A 6 69.67 -10.34 6.22
CA SER A 6 68.90 -11.10 5.22
C SER A 6 68.48 -10.15 4.09
N ALA A 7 69.14 -10.26 2.94
CA ALA A 7 68.70 -9.66 1.70
C ALA A 7 67.46 -10.42 1.23
N TYR A 8 66.29 -9.77 1.27
CA TYR A 8 65.10 -10.29 0.61
C TYR A 8 65.37 -10.33 -0.89
N CYS A 9 65.59 -11.54 -1.42
CA CYS A 9 65.73 -11.77 -2.85
C CYS A 9 64.36 -11.51 -3.49
N GLN A 10 64.23 -10.46 -4.29
CA GLN A 10 63.00 -10.18 -5.05
C GLN A 10 62.88 -11.23 -6.16
N GLN A 11 62.02 -12.22 -5.97
CA GLN A 11 61.60 -13.14 -7.04
C GLN A 11 60.69 -12.35 -8.00
N GLY A 12 61.13 -12.17 -9.24
CA GLY A 12 60.30 -11.60 -10.30
C GLY A 12 59.17 -12.56 -10.66
N PHE A 13 57.98 -12.02 -10.92
CA PHE A 13 56.80 -12.78 -11.35
C PHE A 13 57.11 -13.61 -12.59
N SER A 14 56.74 -14.89 -12.58
CA SER A 14 56.87 -15.73 -13.78
C SER A 14 55.80 -15.36 -14.81
N LEU A 15 56.08 -15.57 -16.10
CA LEU A 15 55.15 -15.29 -17.21
C LEU A 15 53.83 -16.07 -17.02
N VAL A 16 53.91 -17.29 -16.49
CA VAL A 16 52.76 -18.16 -16.17
C VAL A 16 51.90 -17.56 -15.06
N GLU A 17 52.52 -17.00 -14.03
CA GLU A 17 51.82 -16.39 -12.89
C GLU A 17 51.06 -15.13 -13.32
N LEU A 18 51.63 -14.34 -14.23
CA LEU A 18 50.95 -13.20 -14.83
C LEU A 18 49.77 -13.62 -15.72
N MET A 19 49.91 -14.70 -16.49
CA MET A 19 48.79 -15.26 -17.26
C MET A 19 47.65 -15.73 -16.35
N ILE A 20 47.97 -16.42 -15.26
CA ILE A 20 46.98 -16.89 -14.29
C ILE A 20 46.29 -15.71 -13.61
N ALA A 21 47.04 -14.70 -13.17
CA ALA A 21 46.48 -13.51 -12.52
C ALA A 21 45.50 -12.76 -13.44
N LEU A 22 45.85 -12.60 -14.73
CA LEU A 22 44.99 -11.94 -15.71
C LEU A 22 43.72 -12.75 -16.00
N VAL A 23 43.85 -14.07 -16.13
CA VAL A 23 42.70 -14.97 -16.36
C VAL A 23 41.75 -14.96 -15.16
N ILE A 24 42.27 -15.08 -13.94
CA ILE A 24 41.45 -15.03 -12.72
C ILE A 24 40.79 -13.66 -12.58
N GLY A 25 41.51 -12.57 -12.82
CA GLY A 25 40.96 -11.21 -12.79
C GLY A 25 39.79 -11.04 -13.78
N LEU A 26 39.93 -11.55 -15.01
CA LEU A 26 38.92 -11.45 -16.05
C LEU A 26 37.67 -12.29 -15.73
N ILE A 27 37.83 -13.46 -15.09
CA ILE A 27 36.72 -14.28 -14.61
C ILE A 27 35.97 -13.58 -13.47
N ILE A 28 36.70 -12.99 -12.51
CA ILE A 28 36.10 -12.29 -11.38
C ILE A 28 35.32 -11.06 -11.85
N THR A 29 35.88 -10.24 -12.75
CA THR A 29 35.19 -9.05 -13.25
C THR A 29 33.94 -9.40 -14.05
N LEU A 30 33.97 -10.46 -14.87
CA LEU A 30 32.79 -10.96 -15.58
C LEU A 30 31.72 -11.49 -14.62
N GLY A 31 32.12 -12.30 -13.63
CA GLY A 31 31.19 -12.85 -12.63
C GLY A 31 30.54 -11.74 -11.79
N ALA A 32 31.34 -10.79 -11.31
CA ALA A 32 30.84 -9.63 -10.55
C ALA A 32 29.95 -8.73 -11.42
N GLY A 33 30.30 -8.52 -12.69
CA GLY A 33 29.49 -7.76 -13.65
C GLY A 33 28.13 -8.40 -13.90
N GLN A 34 28.07 -9.72 -14.06
CA GLN A 34 26.81 -10.45 -14.20
C GLN A 34 25.93 -10.35 -12.95
N LEU A 35 26.52 -10.51 -11.76
CA LEU A 35 25.78 -10.38 -10.50
C LEU A 35 25.24 -8.96 -10.29
N PHE A 36 26.02 -7.94 -10.64
CA PHE A 36 25.59 -6.54 -10.57
C PHE A 36 24.42 -6.25 -11.51
N LEU A 37 24.49 -6.73 -12.76
CA LEU A 37 23.40 -6.57 -13.73
C LEU A 37 22.14 -7.33 -13.31
N LEU A 38 22.29 -8.53 -12.76
CA LEU A 38 21.17 -9.30 -12.19
C LEU A 38 20.52 -8.55 -11.02
N GLY A 39 21.31 -7.91 -10.17
CA GLY A 39 20.83 -7.06 -9.08
C GLY A 39 19.96 -5.90 -9.59
N LEU A 40 20.44 -5.16 -10.59
CA LEU A 40 19.70 -4.04 -11.19
C LEU A 40 18.37 -4.46 -11.83
N GLN A 41 18.31 -5.66 -12.40
CA GLN A 41 17.08 -6.21 -12.99
C GLN A 41 16.07 -6.62 -11.91
N ASN A 42 16.52 -7.22 -10.82
CA ASN A 42 15.65 -7.63 -9.71
C ASN A 42 14.98 -6.45 -9.01
N PHE A 43 15.68 -5.33 -8.80
CA PHE A 43 15.09 -4.16 -8.12
C PHE A 43 13.86 -3.60 -8.85
N ARG A 44 13.93 -3.47 -10.17
CA ARG A 44 12.80 -2.97 -10.98
C ARG A 44 11.60 -3.91 -10.97
N GLN A 45 11.85 -5.22 -10.91
CA GLN A 45 10.77 -6.20 -10.78
C GLN A 45 10.10 -6.15 -9.41
N ILE A 46 10.84 -5.85 -8.34
CA ILE A 46 10.29 -5.71 -6.99
C ILE A 46 9.38 -4.48 -6.87
N GLU A 47 9.79 -3.34 -7.42
CA GLU A 47 8.97 -2.11 -7.38
C GLU A 47 7.63 -2.31 -8.09
N GLN A 48 7.64 -2.91 -9.28
CA GLN A 48 6.41 -3.20 -10.04
C GLN A 48 5.47 -4.17 -9.31
N LEU A 49 6.00 -5.08 -8.50
CA LEU A 49 5.16 -5.96 -7.67
C LEU A 49 4.60 -5.22 -6.45
N GLY A 50 5.36 -4.28 -5.89
CA GLY A 50 4.94 -3.43 -4.79
C GLY A 50 3.77 -2.53 -5.16
N ASP A 51 3.87 -1.84 -6.29
CA ASP A 51 2.82 -0.90 -6.74
C ASP A 51 1.50 -1.62 -7.01
N LYS A 52 1.56 -2.81 -7.63
CA LYS A 52 0.37 -3.65 -7.88
C LYS A 52 -0.28 -4.12 -6.57
N GLN A 53 0.52 -4.47 -5.56
CA GLN A 53 0.01 -4.87 -4.25
C GLN A 53 -0.64 -3.71 -3.51
N ALA A 54 -0.09 -2.50 -3.62
CA ALA A 54 -0.68 -1.31 -3.04
C ALA A 54 -2.05 -0.99 -3.67
N ALA A 55 -2.13 -1.02 -5.00
CA ALA A 55 -3.38 -0.78 -5.74
C ALA A 55 -4.47 -1.80 -5.40
N LEU A 56 -4.12 -3.08 -5.36
CA LEU A 56 -5.02 -4.17 -4.96
C LEU A 56 -5.51 -4.00 -3.52
N THR A 57 -4.62 -3.70 -2.58
CA THR A 57 -4.96 -3.53 -1.17
C THR A 57 -5.96 -2.39 -0.98
N PHE A 58 -5.73 -1.26 -1.65
CA PHE A 58 -6.63 -0.12 -1.60
C PHE A 58 -8.00 -0.44 -2.22
N ALA A 59 -8.03 -1.02 -3.43
CA ALA A 59 -9.28 -1.43 -4.06
C ALA A 59 -10.07 -2.39 -3.18
N SER A 60 -9.42 -3.40 -2.60
CA SER A 60 -10.06 -4.33 -1.68
C SER A 60 -10.63 -3.65 -0.44
N ASP A 61 -9.93 -2.68 0.18
CA ASP A 61 -10.48 -1.97 1.35
C ASP A 61 -11.76 -1.19 1.02
N VAL A 62 -11.77 -0.49 -0.11
CA VAL A 62 -12.93 0.27 -0.58
C VAL A 62 -14.11 -0.67 -0.86
N LEU A 63 -13.88 -1.72 -1.64
CA LEU A 63 -14.91 -2.69 -2.01
C LEU A 63 -15.48 -3.39 -0.76
N VAL A 64 -14.61 -3.87 0.14
CA VAL A 64 -15.04 -4.53 1.38
C VAL A 64 -15.86 -3.57 2.25
N ARG A 65 -15.49 -2.30 2.31
CA ARG A 65 -16.22 -1.28 3.08
C ARG A 65 -17.63 -1.05 2.53
N GLU A 66 -17.79 -0.95 1.22
CA GLU A 66 -19.11 -0.79 0.61
C GLU A 66 -19.99 -2.03 0.73
N ILE A 67 -19.39 -3.21 0.63
CA ILE A 67 -20.11 -4.46 0.89
C ILE A 67 -20.56 -4.48 2.34
N ARG A 68 -19.68 -4.13 3.29
CA ARG A 68 -20.03 -4.02 4.72
C ARG A 68 -21.16 -3.05 4.99
N SER A 69 -21.24 -1.92 4.28
CA SER A 69 -22.33 -0.94 4.41
C SER A 69 -23.63 -1.39 3.71
N GLY A 70 -23.54 -2.37 2.79
CA GLY A 70 -24.66 -2.85 1.99
C GLY A 70 -25.01 -1.92 0.82
N SER A 71 -24.08 -1.07 0.40
CA SER A 71 -24.23 -0.14 -0.73
C SER A 71 -23.45 -0.57 -1.97
N PHE A 72 -22.92 -1.79 -1.96
CA PHE A 72 -22.09 -2.27 -3.05
C PHE A 72 -22.92 -2.56 -4.31
N ASP A 73 -22.52 -1.95 -5.42
CA ASP A 73 -22.97 -2.27 -6.77
C ASP A 73 -21.76 -2.67 -7.61
N GLN A 74 -21.85 -3.83 -8.28
CA GLN A 74 -20.77 -4.34 -9.11
C GLN A 74 -20.61 -3.51 -10.40
N ASP A 75 -21.72 -2.99 -10.95
CA ASP A 75 -21.71 -2.32 -12.26
C ASP A 75 -21.24 -0.85 -12.16
N ARG A 76 -21.13 -0.33 -10.93
CA ARG A 76 -20.53 0.98 -10.62
C ARG A 76 -19.03 1.05 -10.89
N TYR A 77 -18.36 -0.10 -10.89
CA TYR A 77 -16.91 -0.17 -10.98
C TYR A 77 -16.46 -0.71 -12.33
N GLU A 78 -15.67 0.09 -13.05
CA GLU A 78 -15.14 -0.26 -14.37
C GLU A 78 -13.61 -0.12 -14.41
N PHE A 79 -12.95 -1.03 -15.12
CA PHE A 79 -11.53 -0.89 -15.44
C PHE A 79 -11.35 -0.09 -16.72
N LYS A 80 -10.64 1.04 -16.63
CA LYS A 80 -10.31 1.91 -17.76
C LYS A 80 -8.80 2.01 -17.92
N ASP A 81 -8.34 2.15 -19.17
CA ASP A 81 -6.94 2.48 -19.43
C ASP A 81 -6.59 3.80 -18.71
N SER A 82 -5.42 3.83 -18.05
CA SER A 82 -4.88 5.05 -17.47
C SER A 82 -4.49 6.03 -18.58
N GLU A 83 -4.42 7.33 -18.24
CA GLU A 83 -4.07 8.38 -19.19
C GLU A 83 -2.67 8.19 -19.80
N ASP A 84 -1.78 7.49 -19.11
CA ASP A 84 -0.44 7.15 -19.57
C ASP A 84 -0.39 5.93 -20.51
N GLY A 85 -1.49 5.18 -20.62
CA GLY A 85 -1.60 3.97 -21.44
C GLY A 85 -0.74 2.79 -20.98
N HIS A 86 -0.22 2.83 -19.75
CA HIS A 86 0.68 1.80 -19.21
C HIS A 86 0.10 1.06 -18.00
N SER A 87 -0.97 1.57 -17.41
CA SER A 87 -1.72 0.92 -16.34
C SER A 87 -3.24 0.94 -16.59
N CYS A 88 -3.94 0.17 -15.77
CA CYS A 88 -5.37 0.13 -15.60
C CYS A 88 -5.73 0.89 -14.34
N THR A 89 -6.74 1.73 -14.45
CA THR A 89 -7.40 2.40 -13.34
C THR A 89 -8.75 1.74 -13.06
N LEU A 90 -9.01 1.45 -11.78
CA LEU A 90 -10.35 1.15 -11.31
C LEU A 90 -11.10 2.48 -11.16
N TYR A 91 -12.18 2.62 -11.89
CA TYR A 91 -12.96 3.83 -12.04
C TYR A 91 -14.35 3.65 -11.43
N ASP A 92 -14.80 4.66 -10.69
CA ASP A 92 -16.15 4.76 -10.16
C ASP A 92 -17.01 5.53 -11.15
N THR A 93 -17.98 4.86 -11.77
CA THR A 93 -18.84 5.43 -12.82
C THR A 93 -19.98 6.28 -12.26
N ASP A 94 -20.33 6.13 -10.98
CA ASP A 94 -21.38 6.95 -10.36
C ASP A 94 -20.82 8.31 -9.91
N GLU A 95 -19.59 8.33 -9.41
CA GLU A 95 -18.90 9.55 -8.97
C GLU A 95 -17.99 10.16 -10.05
N ASP A 96 -17.92 9.56 -11.24
CA ASP A 96 -17.09 10.00 -12.36
C ASP A 96 -15.62 10.28 -11.97
N GLN A 97 -15.03 9.40 -11.15
CA GLN A 97 -13.67 9.59 -10.63
C GLN A 97 -12.81 8.31 -10.65
N PRO A 98 -11.48 8.45 -10.83
CA PRO A 98 -10.56 7.33 -10.65
C PRO A 98 -10.44 6.99 -9.16
N LEU A 99 -10.67 5.73 -8.83
CA LEU A 99 -10.53 5.22 -7.47
C LEU A 99 -9.07 4.88 -7.17
N VAL A 100 -8.45 4.07 -8.02
CA VAL A 100 -7.05 3.66 -7.88
C VAL A 100 -6.46 3.21 -9.21
N ASP A 101 -5.22 3.62 -9.47
CA ASP A 101 -4.44 3.26 -10.66
C ASP A 101 -3.28 2.31 -10.28
N GLY A 102 -2.58 1.77 -11.28
CA GLY A 102 -1.40 0.94 -11.08
C GLY A 102 -1.66 -0.56 -11.23
N PHE A 103 -2.84 -0.96 -11.71
CA PHE A 103 -3.05 -2.32 -12.17
C PHE A 103 -2.34 -2.48 -13.52
N SER A 104 -1.26 -3.25 -13.62
CA SER A 104 -0.62 -3.44 -14.93
C SER A 104 -1.43 -4.39 -15.80
N ASP A 105 -1.65 -4.05 -17.06
CA ASP A 105 -2.10 -5.01 -18.07
C ASP A 105 -1.10 -5.05 -19.24
N ALA A 106 -0.71 -6.25 -19.65
CA ALA A 106 0.24 -6.43 -20.76
C ALA A 106 -0.46 -6.33 -22.14
N ASP A 107 -1.78 -6.55 -22.17
CA ASP A 107 -2.57 -6.69 -23.39
C ASP A 107 -3.71 -5.64 -23.50
N GLY A 108 -3.57 -4.51 -22.79
CA GLY A 108 -4.55 -3.42 -22.70
C GLY A 108 -5.59 -3.65 -21.62
N CYS A 109 -6.22 -2.60 -21.09
CA CYS A 109 -6.93 -2.72 -19.83
C CYS A 109 -8.19 -3.61 -19.91
N SER A 110 -8.12 -4.80 -19.29
CA SER A 110 -9.20 -5.78 -19.33
C SER A 110 -9.41 -6.45 -17.97
N GLY A 111 -9.84 -5.68 -16.99
CA GLY A 111 -10.22 -6.18 -15.68
C GLY A 111 -11.72 -6.50 -15.57
N THR A 112 -12.08 -7.46 -14.72
CA THR A 112 -13.47 -7.72 -14.32
C THR A 112 -13.57 -7.86 -12.81
N LEU A 113 -14.55 -7.17 -12.23
CA LEU A 113 -14.94 -7.34 -10.84
C LEU A 113 -16.24 -8.12 -10.77
N LYS A 114 -16.29 -9.17 -9.95
CA LYS A 114 -17.51 -9.94 -9.70
C LYS A 114 -17.75 -10.16 -8.22
N ALA A 115 -18.96 -9.85 -7.74
CA ALA A 115 -19.40 -10.23 -6.42
C ALA A 115 -20.43 -11.37 -6.52
N THR A 116 -20.11 -12.50 -5.90
CA THR A 116 -21.01 -13.66 -5.86
C THR A 116 -21.47 -13.87 -4.43
N PRO A 117 -22.77 -13.80 -4.12
CA PRO A 117 -23.26 -14.10 -2.78
C PRO A 117 -23.01 -15.57 -2.44
N ASP A 118 -22.67 -15.84 -1.19
CA ASP A 118 -22.53 -17.19 -0.65
C ASP A 118 -23.90 -17.86 -0.53
N ALA A 119 -23.96 -19.15 -0.84
CA ALA A 119 -25.22 -19.88 -0.86
C ALA A 119 -25.72 -20.24 0.55
N ASP A 120 -24.81 -20.36 1.52
CA ASP A 120 -25.09 -20.88 2.85
C ASP A 120 -25.16 -19.76 3.91
N THR A 121 -24.57 -18.60 3.64
CA THR A 121 -24.44 -17.48 4.60
C THR A 121 -24.96 -16.17 4.03
N ASP A 122 -26.08 -15.70 4.57
CA ASP A 122 -26.66 -14.39 4.20
C ASP A 122 -25.65 -13.25 4.44
N GLY A 123 -25.53 -12.37 3.45
CA GLY A 123 -24.63 -11.23 3.49
C GLY A 123 -23.15 -11.58 3.30
N LEU A 124 -22.75 -12.84 3.13
CA LEU A 124 -21.38 -13.18 2.74
C LEU A 124 -21.24 -13.14 1.21
N TYR A 125 -20.20 -12.48 0.73
CA TYR A 125 -19.89 -12.37 -0.70
C TYR A 125 -18.46 -12.85 -0.97
N LEU A 126 -18.30 -13.63 -2.03
CA LEU A 126 -17.02 -13.92 -2.68
C LEU A 126 -16.79 -12.88 -3.76
N ILE A 127 -15.76 -12.05 -3.57
CA ILE A 127 -15.33 -11.05 -4.53
C ILE A 127 -14.20 -11.64 -5.36
N SER A 128 -14.40 -11.68 -6.67
CA SER A 128 -13.45 -12.19 -7.65
C SER A 128 -13.01 -11.04 -8.55
N LEU A 129 -11.74 -10.70 -8.48
CA LEU A 129 -11.11 -9.69 -9.30
C LEU A 129 -10.17 -10.36 -10.31
N THR A 130 -10.44 -10.21 -11.59
CA THR A 130 -9.56 -10.70 -12.67
C THR A 130 -8.92 -9.51 -13.37
N LEU A 131 -7.59 -9.51 -13.54
CA LEU A 131 -6.82 -8.41 -14.15
C LEU A 131 -6.16 -8.90 -15.44
N GLY A 132 -6.69 -8.53 -16.60
CA GLY A 132 -6.17 -8.98 -17.88
C GLY A 132 -6.71 -10.32 -18.35
N ARG A 133 -6.54 -10.61 -19.64
CA ARG A 133 -7.05 -11.85 -20.25
C ARG A 133 -6.23 -13.07 -19.83
N GLY A 134 -6.82 -13.89 -18.94
CA GLY A 134 -6.26 -15.19 -18.54
C GLY A 134 -5.40 -15.14 -17.28
N SER A 135 -5.43 -14.04 -16.52
CA SER A 135 -4.88 -14.02 -15.17
C SER A 135 -5.71 -14.88 -14.22
N SER A 136 -5.07 -15.37 -13.16
CA SER A 136 -5.79 -16.01 -12.06
C SER A 136 -6.60 -14.94 -11.30
N PRO A 137 -7.88 -15.20 -11.00
CA PRO A 137 -8.67 -14.28 -10.21
C PRO A 137 -8.09 -14.17 -8.80
N ILE A 138 -8.12 -12.95 -8.27
CA ILE A 138 -7.87 -12.65 -6.88
C ILE A 138 -9.20 -12.72 -6.16
N GLU A 139 -9.30 -13.65 -5.22
CA GLU A 139 -10.54 -13.95 -4.51
C GLU A 139 -10.42 -13.58 -3.03
N PHE A 140 -11.41 -12.84 -2.53
CA PHE A 140 -11.52 -12.51 -1.11
C PHE A 140 -12.98 -12.47 -0.68
N TYR A 141 -13.20 -12.70 0.62
CA TYR A 141 -14.53 -12.68 1.20
C TYR A 141 -14.82 -11.34 1.87
N ALA A 142 -16.05 -10.85 1.71
CA ALA A 142 -16.57 -9.67 2.37
C ALA A 142 -17.97 -9.96 2.92
N MET A 143 -18.32 -9.37 4.07
CA MET A 143 -19.62 -9.58 4.70
C MET A 143 -20.38 -8.26 4.82
N SER A 144 -21.59 -8.23 4.28
CA SER A 144 -22.59 -7.18 4.45
C SER A 144 -23.16 -7.22 5.85
N ARG A 145 -22.93 -6.16 6.63
CA ARG A 145 -23.51 -6.03 7.97
C ARG A 145 -25.02 -6.00 7.89
N ARG A 146 -25.57 -5.29 6.90
CA ARG A 146 -27.00 -5.07 6.76
C ARG A 146 -27.76 -6.38 6.54
N GLU A 147 -27.23 -7.27 5.72
CA GLU A 147 -27.84 -8.58 5.44
C GLU A 147 -27.57 -9.59 6.55
N ALA A 148 -26.34 -9.62 7.08
CA ALA A 148 -25.99 -10.51 8.19
C ALA A 148 -26.83 -10.26 9.44
N VAL A 149 -27.22 -9.00 9.72
CA VAL A 149 -28.11 -8.66 10.84
C VAL A 149 -29.60 -8.73 10.51
N ALA A 150 -29.98 -8.77 9.23
CA ALA A 150 -31.39 -8.93 8.84
C ALA A 150 -31.94 -10.31 9.24
N GLY A 151 -31.09 -11.33 9.32
CA GLY A 151 -31.42 -12.66 9.87
C GLY A 151 -31.49 -12.73 11.40
N VAL A 152 -30.96 -11.71 12.11
CA VAL A 152 -31.03 -11.60 13.57
C VAL A 152 -32.18 -10.67 13.93
N GLY A 153 -33.38 -11.23 14.09
CA GLY A 153 -34.50 -10.50 14.67
C GLY A 153 -34.10 -9.88 16.02
N ASN A 154 -34.26 -8.56 16.15
CA ASN A 154 -34.20 -7.75 17.38
C ASN A 154 -33.65 -8.45 18.63
N THR A 155 -32.39 -8.21 19.01
CA THR A 155 -31.92 -8.37 20.39
C THR A 155 -30.79 -7.36 20.65
N GLY A 156 -30.82 -6.50 21.67
CA GLY A 156 -31.71 -6.44 22.83
C GLY A 156 -32.01 -5.01 23.28
N GLU A 157 -32.85 -4.91 24.31
CA GLU A 157 -33.12 -3.68 25.04
C GLU A 157 -31.81 -2.97 25.39
N THR A 158 -31.76 -1.65 25.16
CA THR A 158 -30.72 -0.78 25.70
C THR A 158 -30.56 -1.11 27.19
N GLY A 159 -29.39 -1.63 27.59
CA GLY A 159 -29.10 -1.88 29.00
C GLY A 159 -29.31 -0.59 29.79
N GLU A 160 -29.90 -0.70 30.99
CA GLU A 160 -30.17 0.46 31.84
C GLU A 160 -28.93 1.35 31.93
N THR A 161 -29.11 2.66 31.71
CA THR A 161 -28.05 3.65 31.90
C THR A 161 -27.52 3.49 33.32
N GLY A 162 -26.25 3.10 33.46
CA GLY A 162 -25.62 2.97 34.78
C GLY A 162 -25.73 4.27 35.56
N GLU A 163 -25.93 4.17 36.87
CA GLU A 163 -26.04 5.36 37.72
C GLU A 163 -24.86 6.30 37.49
N THR A 164 -25.15 7.59 37.32
CA THR A 164 -24.12 8.63 37.22
C THR A 164 -23.29 8.59 38.50
N GLY A 165 -22.00 8.26 38.38
CA GLY A 165 -21.09 8.24 39.53
C GLY A 165 -21.07 9.60 40.24
N GLU A 166 -20.93 9.59 41.57
CA GLU A 166 -20.89 10.83 42.35
C GLU A 166 -19.79 11.76 41.83
N THR A 167 -20.15 13.04 41.68
CA THR A 167 -19.20 14.09 41.31
C THR A 167 -18.12 14.17 42.37
N GLY A 168 -16.88 13.82 42.02
CA GLY A 168 -15.74 13.93 42.93
C GLY A 168 -15.51 15.38 43.36
N GLU A 169 -15.06 15.58 44.61
CA GLU A 169 -14.77 16.91 45.14
C GLU A 169 -13.75 17.65 44.25
N THR A 170 -14.05 18.93 43.97
CA THR A 170 -13.19 19.82 43.21
C THR A 170 -11.85 19.99 43.93
N GLY A 171 -10.78 19.43 43.37
CA GLY A 171 -9.42 19.63 43.89
C GLY A 171 -8.96 21.08 43.75
N GLU A 172 -8.15 21.55 44.70
CA GLU A 172 -7.62 22.91 44.71
C GLU A 172 -6.86 23.24 43.42
N THR A 173 -7.10 24.44 42.90
CA THR A 173 -6.48 24.97 41.69
C THR A 173 -4.96 25.06 41.88
N GLY A 174 -4.20 24.21 41.17
CA GLY A 174 -2.75 24.29 41.12
C GLY A 174 -2.28 25.53 40.36
N GLU A 175 -1.13 26.09 40.76
CA GLU A 175 -0.55 27.27 40.10
C GLU A 175 -0.31 27.01 38.61
N THR A 176 -0.70 27.99 37.79
CA THR A 176 -0.53 27.97 36.33
C THR A 176 0.97 27.89 36.00
N GLY A 177 1.40 26.74 35.46
CA GLY A 177 2.74 26.60 34.87
C GLY A 177 2.86 27.41 33.59
N GLU A 178 4.06 27.93 33.31
CA GLU A 178 4.33 28.70 32.08
C GLU A 178 3.98 27.88 30.84
N THR A 179 3.21 28.49 29.94
CA THR A 179 2.87 27.97 28.62
C THR A 179 4.16 27.69 27.86
N GLY A 180 4.46 26.41 27.60
CA GLY A 180 5.46 26.03 26.62
C GLY A 180 5.02 26.49 25.23
N GLU A 181 5.96 26.93 24.40
CA GLU A 181 5.68 27.28 23.01
C GLU A 181 5.12 26.06 22.28
N THR A 182 3.80 26.04 22.07
CA THR A 182 3.14 25.14 21.14
C THR A 182 3.58 25.53 19.75
N GLY A 183 4.31 24.62 19.08
CA GLY A 183 4.60 24.71 17.66
C GLY A 183 3.29 24.74 16.87
N ASP A 184 3.29 25.53 15.80
CA ASP A 184 2.13 25.86 14.97
C ASP A 184 1.27 24.64 14.59
N ASP A 185 0.18 24.42 15.32
CA ASP A 185 -0.93 23.58 14.89
C ASP A 185 -1.71 24.36 13.81
N ASP A 186 -1.59 23.92 12.56
CA ASP A 186 -2.38 24.39 11.42
C ASP A 186 -3.88 24.07 11.66
N PRO A 187 -4.79 25.07 11.71
CA PRO A 187 -6.18 24.89 12.13
C PRO A 187 -7.10 24.22 11.08
N SER A 188 -6.58 23.40 10.17
CA SER A 188 -7.35 22.87 9.03
C SER A 188 -7.82 21.40 9.11
N GLN A 189 -7.56 20.66 10.20
CA GLN A 189 -7.87 19.21 10.20
C GLN A 189 -8.68 18.73 11.41
N THR A 190 -9.99 18.52 11.22
CA THR A 190 -10.81 17.68 12.12
C THR A 190 -10.91 16.26 11.54
N PRO A 191 -10.60 15.20 12.32
CA PRO A 191 -10.82 13.82 11.89
C PRO A 191 -12.29 13.54 11.59
N ASN A 192 -12.60 12.89 10.45
CA ASN A 192 -13.98 12.48 10.14
C ASN A 192 -14.38 11.27 11.01
N PRO A 193 -15.36 11.41 11.92
CA PRO A 193 -15.77 10.33 12.82
C PRO A 193 -16.46 9.15 12.12
N ASP A 194 -16.93 9.33 10.88
CA ASP A 194 -17.57 8.26 10.09
C ASP A 194 -16.58 7.51 9.17
N ASN A 195 -15.35 8.00 9.03
CA ASN A 195 -14.33 7.42 8.15
C ASN A 195 -12.90 7.61 8.70
N PRO A 196 -12.39 6.66 9.51
CA PRO A 196 -11.04 6.74 10.06
C PRO A 196 -9.99 6.50 8.97
N GLY A 197 -9.57 7.58 8.32
CA GLY A 197 -8.61 7.60 7.21
C GLY A 197 -8.71 8.85 6.32
N TYR A 198 -9.77 9.65 6.45
CA TYR A 198 -9.99 10.87 5.68
C TYR A 198 -9.95 12.12 6.56
N TYR A 199 -9.12 13.09 6.18
CA TYR A 199 -9.12 14.45 6.74
C TYR A 199 -9.89 15.39 5.82
N MET A 200 -10.68 16.29 6.41
CA MET A 200 -11.57 17.21 5.69
C MET A 200 -10.83 18.47 5.21
N ASP A 201 -9.84 18.32 4.32
CA ASP A 201 -9.47 19.40 3.40
C ASP A 201 -8.79 18.88 2.12
N GLY A 202 -9.58 18.76 1.06
CA GLY A 202 -9.20 19.08 -0.32
C GLY A 202 -8.09 18.32 -1.07
N SER A 203 -7.22 17.54 -0.43
CA SER A 203 -6.03 16.98 -1.11
C SER A 203 -5.70 15.58 -0.59
N LYS A 204 -5.75 14.58 -1.48
CA LYS A 204 -5.55 13.15 -1.16
C LYS A 204 -4.10 12.91 -0.70
N MET A 205 -3.93 12.24 0.45
CA MET A 205 -2.64 11.79 0.98
C MET A 205 -2.46 10.29 0.74
N TYR A 206 -1.39 9.90 0.04
CA TYR A 206 -0.89 8.52 -0.03
C TYR A 206 0.51 8.49 0.59
N GLY A 207 0.63 8.00 1.83
CA GLY A 207 1.89 8.01 2.59
C GLY A 207 2.40 9.43 2.93
N ASN A 208 3.72 9.60 3.10
CA ASN A 208 4.36 10.90 3.39
C ASN A 208 4.39 11.87 2.18
N ASN A 209 3.59 11.66 1.12
CA ASN A 209 3.58 12.52 -0.07
C ASN A 209 2.15 12.96 -0.43
N CYS A 210 1.98 14.27 -0.66
CA CYS A 210 0.75 14.87 -1.20
C CYS A 210 0.68 14.67 -2.72
N TYR A 211 -0.49 14.32 -3.25
CA TYR A 211 -0.76 14.25 -4.68
C TYR A 211 -1.97 15.13 -5.04
N ASN A 212 -1.84 15.95 -6.08
CA ASN A 212 -2.99 16.69 -6.61
C ASN A 212 -3.91 15.76 -7.43
N ALA A 213 -5.10 16.25 -7.81
CA ALA A 213 -6.11 15.50 -8.56
C ALA A 213 -5.64 15.02 -9.96
N HIS A 214 -4.40 15.27 -10.34
CA HIS A 214 -3.78 14.89 -11.62
C HIS A 214 -2.54 14.00 -11.43
N GLY A 215 -2.28 13.49 -10.21
CA GLY A 215 -1.25 12.48 -9.95
C GLY A 215 0.20 12.95 -10.05
N TYR A 216 0.47 14.26 -10.23
CA TYR A 216 1.83 14.80 -10.26
C TYR A 216 2.29 15.28 -8.87
N LYS A 217 3.57 15.01 -8.56
CA LYS A 217 4.27 15.56 -7.39
C LYS A 217 4.57 17.04 -7.62
N ASP A 218 3.72 17.92 -7.13
CA ASP A 218 4.02 19.34 -7.04
C ASP A 218 4.16 19.75 -5.57
N GLY A 219 5.27 20.46 -5.29
CA GLY A 219 5.69 20.84 -3.95
C GLY A 219 4.66 21.72 -3.23
N CYS A 220 4.32 21.32 -2.01
CA CYS A 220 3.51 22.08 -1.09
C CYS A 220 4.30 23.31 -0.58
N GLU A 221 3.78 24.50 -0.86
CA GLU A 221 3.96 25.68 0.00
C GLU A 221 2.74 25.81 0.91
#